data_AF-A0A962VGB4-F1
#
_entry.id   AF-A0A962VGB4-F1
#
_cell.length_a   1.000
_cell.length_b   1.000
_cell.length_c   1.000
_cell.angle_alpha   90.00
_cell.angle_beta   90.00
_cell.angle_gamma   90.00
#
_symmetry.space_group_name_H-M   'P 1'
#
loop_
_entity.id
_entity.type
_entity.pdbx_description
1 polymer ?
#
loop_
_entity_poly.entity_id
_entity_poly.type
_entity_poly.pdbx_seq_one_letter_code
_entity_poly.pdbx_strand_id
1 'polypeptide(L)'
;MDQQDKTFVTIISAVLGLLVLVTIVIFILAHLVVDDHSGEQDAFRAERAAQQLVKPGHVVIAGTPAAEQEQAQLAGGGTAPAAETELGGEQLYQQVCASCHAQGLLNSPKPGDTAAWEPRYQKGLDTLVQHAVGGFNQMPPQGQAPGATEDNIKAAVVYMLEQSGIELAATDAVPAAEAAPAETEQAAAEPAAEAEPAAESAPAETEQAAAEPAA
;
A
#
# COMPACT_ATOMS: atom_id res chain seq x y z
N MET A 1 -23.90 -45.07 -22.41
CA MET A 1 -23.13 -44.68 -21.22
C MET A 1 -22.26 -45.86 -20.86
N ASP A 2 -21.01 -45.80 -21.32
CA ASP A 2 -20.06 -46.89 -21.20
C ASP A 2 -19.56 -47.01 -19.76
N GLN A 3 -18.97 -48.15 -19.41
CA GLN A 3 -18.54 -48.41 -18.04
C GLN A 3 -17.45 -47.44 -17.58
N GLN A 4 -16.63 -46.97 -18.53
CA GLN A 4 -15.61 -45.96 -18.33
C GLN A 4 -16.22 -44.56 -18.07
N ASP A 5 -17.32 -44.21 -18.74
CA ASP A 5 -18.05 -42.94 -18.51
C ASP A 5 -18.65 -42.89 -17.11
N LYS A 6 -19.20 -44.01 -16.63
CA LYS A 6 -19.80 -44.08 -15.28
C LYS A 6 -18.76 -43.87 -14.19
N THR A 7 -17.58 -44.47 -14.33
CA THR A 7 -16.47 -44.27 -13.40
C THR A 7 -15.95 -42.83 -13.44
N PHE A 8 -15.81 -42.24 -14.63
CA PHE A 8 -15.39 -40.84 -14.80
C PHE A 8 -16.38 -39.86 -14.15
N VAL A 9 -17.68 -40.01 -14.43
CA VAL A 9 -18.73 -39.13 -13.86
C VAL A 9 -18.80 -39.29 -12.35
N THR A 10 -18.67 -40.50 -11.80
CA THR A 10 -18.72 -40.72 -10.35
C THR A 10 -17.56 -40.05 -9.63
N ILE A 11 -16.33 -40.15 -10.16
CA ILE A 11 -15.14 -39.53 -9.55
C ILE A 11 -15.26 -38.00 -9.62
N ILE A 12 -15.65 -37.45 -10.78
CA ILE A 12 -15.80 -36.00 -10.92
C ILE A 12 -16.91 -35.46 -10.02
N SER A 13 -18.06 -36.12 -9.95
CA SER A 13 -19.15 -35.70 -9.05
C SER A 13 -18.74 -35.81 -7.58
N ALA A 14 -17.96 -36.83 -7.20
CA ALA A 14 -17.45 -36.95 -5.84
C ALA A 14 -16.46 -35.84 -5.49
N VAL A 15 -15.54 -35.49 -6.40
CA VAL A 15 -14.56 -34.41 -6.20
C VAL A 15 -15.25 -33.05 -6.16
N LEU A 16 -16.16 -32.76 -7.10
CA LEU A 16 -16.92 -31.51 -7.09
C LEU A 16 -17.79 -31.39 -5.84
N GLY A 17 -18.44 -32.48 -5.41
CA GLY A 17 -19.20 -32.50 -4.17
C GLY A 17 -18.34 -32.23 -2.93
N LEU A 18 -17.15 -32.83 -2.85
CA LEU A 18 -16.18 -32.57 -1.78
C LEU A 18 -15.75 -31.10 -1.78
N LEU A 19 -15.39 -30.54 -2.95
CA LEU A 19 -14.95 -29.16 -3.06
C LEU A 19 -16.05 -28.18 -2.65
N VAL A 20 -17.29 -28.40 -3.08
CA VAL A 20 -18.44 -27.57 -2.67
C VAL A 20 -18.70 -27.70 -1.17
N LEU A 21 -18.58 -28.89 -0.59
CA LEU A 21 -18.72 -29.06 0.85
C LEU A 21 -17.62 -28.29 1.59
N VAL A 22 -16.36 -28.42 1.15
CA VAL A 22 -15.23 -27.73 1.78
C VAL A 22 -15.38 -26.23 1.68
N THR A 23 -15.81 -25.68 0.54
CA THR A 23 -16.05 -24.24 0.41
C THR A 23 -17.20 -23.76 1.30
N ILE A 24 -18.30 -24.53 1.40
CA ILE A 24 -19.42 -24.21 2.31
C ILE A 24 -18.93 -24.24 3.76
N VAL A 25 -18.15 -25.23 4.17
CA VAL A 25 -17.60 -25.33 5.53
C VAL A 25 -16.66 -24.16 5.83
N ILE A 26 -15.76 -23.81 4.90
CA ILE A 26 -14.86 -22.65 5.05
C ILE A 26 -15.67 -21.37 5.14
N PHE A 27 -16.71 -21.20 4.32
CA PHE A 27 -17.58 -20.03 4.34
C PHE A 27 -18.33 -19.90 5.67
N ILE A 28 -18.90 -20.99 6.18
CA ILE A 28 -19.57 -21.00 7.49
C ILE A 28 -18.57 -20.68 8.60
N LEU A 29 -17.38 -21.30 8.61
CA LEU A 29 -16.35 -21.01 9.61
C LEU A 29 -15.87 -19.56 9.54
N ALA A 30 -15.69 -19.02 8.34
CA ALA A 30 -15.33 -17.62 8.14
C ALA A 30 -16.40 -16.69 8.71
N HIS A 31 -17.69 -16.98 8.47
CA HIS A 31 -18.79 -16.22 9.06
C HIS A 31 -18.81 -16.31 10.58
N LEU A 32 -18.64 -17.50 11.17
CA LEU A 32 -18.59 -17.66 12.62
C LEU A 32 -17.45 -16.86 13.28
N VAL A 33 -16.31 -16.69 12.60
CA VAL A 33 -15.19 -15.88 13.09
C VAL A 33 -15.40 -14.38 12.83
N VAL A 34 -15.98 -14.00 11.70
CA VAL A 34 -16.26 -12.60 11.36
C VAL A 34 -17.39 -12.04 12.21
N ASP A 35 -18.39 -12.83 12.59
CA ASP A 35 -19.47 -12.42 13.49
C ASP A 35 -18.95 -12.11 14.92
N ASP A 36 -17.88 -12.78 15.36
CA ASP A 36 -17.21 -12.49 16.63
C ASP A 36 -16.42 -11.16 16.54
N HIS A 37 -15.73 -10.93 15.42
CA HIS A 37 -14.97 -9.69 15.19
C HIS A 37 -15.82 -8.48 14.80
N SER A 38 -17.03 -8.67 14.27
CA SER A 38 -17.92 -7.56 13.87
C SER A 38 -18.47 -6.83 15.10
N GLY A 39 -18.79 -7.55 16.17
CA GLY A 39 -19.21 -6.96 17.45
C GLY A 39 -18.14 -6.06 18.06
N GLU A 40 -16.87 -6.47 18.00
CA GLU A 40 -15.74 -5.70 18.53
C GLU A 40 -15.43 -4.46 17.67
N GLN A 41 -15.53 -4.58 16.35
CA GLN A 41 -15.39 -3.45 15.42
C GLN A 41 -16.54 -2.46 15.52
N ASP A 42 -17.77 -2.93 15.71
CA ASP A 42 -18.95 -2.07 15.85
C ASP A 42 -18.95 -1.36 17.20
N ALA A 43 -18.47 -2.00 18.26
CA ALA A 43 -18.24 -1.35 19.55
C ALA A 43 -17.19 -0.23 19.43
N PHE A 44 -16.08 -0.47 18.72
CA PHE A 44 -15.06 0.55 18.48
C PHE A 44 -15.55 1.67 17.56
N ARG A 45 -16.37 1.37 16.54
CA ARG A 45 -16.99 2.36 15.65
C ARG A 45 -18.02 3.21 16.40
N ALA A 46 -18.79 2.62 17.30
CA ALA A 46 -19.73 3.32 18.17
C ALA A 46 -19.02 4.22 19.19
N GLU A 47 -17.96 3.73 19.82
CA GLU A 47 -17.10 4.50 20.72
C GLU A 47 -16.52 5.74 20.00
N ARG A 48 -16.03 5.56 18.76
CA ARG A 48 -15.51 6.66 17.93
C ARG A 48 -16.59 7.65 17.50
N ALA A 49 -17.80 7.17 17.16
CA ALA A 49 -18.92 8.05 16.81
C ALA A 49 -19.36 8.89 18.02
N ALA A 50 -19.34 8.31 19.23
CA ALA A 50 -19.60 9.03 20.47
C ALA A 50 -18.54 10.12 20.75
N GLN A 51 -17.26 9.84 20.49
CA GLN A 51 -16.18 10.82 20.65
C GLN A 51 -16.26 11.98 19.63
N GLN A 52 -16.72 11.72 18.41
CA GLN A 52 -16.95 12.76 17.39
C GLN A 52 -18.10 13.70 17.77
N LEU A 53 -19.19 13.18 18.36
CA LEU A 53 -20.35 14.00 18.76
C LEU A 53 -20.11 14.90 19.98
N VAL A 54 -19.11 14.59 20.81
CA VAL A 54 -18.74 15.40 22.00
C VAL A 54 -17.78 16.54 21.65
N LYS A 55 -17.14 16.52 20.46
CA LYS A 55 -16.37 17.67 19.96
C LYS A 55 -17.35 18.71 19.40
N PRO A 56 -17.50 19.90 20.03
CA PRO A 56 -18.31 20.95 19.46
C PRO A 56 -17.62 21.49 18.19
N GLY A 57 -18.05 21.01 17.03
CA GLY A 57 -17.74 21.63 15.74
C GLY A 57 -18.35 23.03 15.72
N HIS A 58 -17.51 24.06 15.70
CA HIS A 58 -17.97 25.44 15.59
C HIS A 58 -18.35 25.71 14.14
N VAL A 59 -19.66 25.73 13.84
CA VAL A 59 -20.14 26.16 12.53
C VAL A 59 -20.18 27.68 12.51
N VAL A 60 -19.21 28.32 11.85
CA VAL A 60 -19.29 29.76 11.56
C VAL A 60 -20.25 29.95 10.39
N ILE A 61 -21.49 30.35 10.70
CA ILE A 61 -22.42 30.82 9.67
C ILE A 61 -21.94 32.22 9.24
N ALA A 62 -21.48 32.34 8.00
CA ALA A 62 -21.10 33.61 7.39
C ALA A 62 -22.31 34.57 7.38
N GLY A 63 -22.33 35.52 8.31
CA GLY A 63 -23.44 36.47 8.44
C GLY A 63 -23.44 37.37 9.68
N THR A 64 -22.53 37.20 10.64
CA THR A 64 -22.37 38.14 11.76
C THR A 64 -21.08 38.94 11.59
N PRO A 65 -21.12 40.29 11.66
CA PRO A 65 -19.94 41.11 11.42
C PRO A 65 -18.87 40.84 12.48
N ALA A 66 -17.67 40.57 11.99
CA ALA A 66 -16.43 40.43 12.73
C ALA A 66 -16.16 41.68 13.58
N ALA A 67 -16.50 41.66 14.86
CA ALA A 67 -15.99 42.56 15.89
C ALA A 67 -16.49 42.11 17.28
N GLU A 68 -15.90 41.03 17.83
CA GLU A 68 -15.92 40.80 19.29
C GLU A 68 -14.95 39.68 19.73
N GLN A 69 -14.41 38.86 18.83
CA GLN A 69 -13.47 37.79 19.17
C GLN A 69 -12.01 38.23 19.06
N GLU A 70 -11.67 39.33 19.69
CA GLU A 70 -10.27 39.77 19.84
C GLU A 70 -10.06 40.29 21.27
N GLN A 71 -10.23 39.43 22.28
CA GLN A 71 -9.77 39.68 23.66
C GLN A 71 -9.97 38.44 24.56
N ALA A 72 -9.30 37.34 24.25
CA ALA A 72 -9.09 36.27 25.23
C ALA A 72 -7.77 35.49 25.09
N GLN A 73 -6.91 35.83 24.11
CA GLN A 73 -5.69 35.08 23.83
C GLN A 73 -4.43 35.90 24.13
N LEU A 74 -4.32 36.40 25.35
CA LEU A 74 -3.09 37.01 25.88
C LEU A 74 -2.86 36.58 27.33
N ALA A 75 -2.67 35.28 27.57
CA ALA A 75 -1.91 34.75 28.71
C ALA A 75 -1.75 33.22 28.59
N GLY A 76 -0.54 32.75 28.31
CA GLY A 76 -0.17 31.33 28.41
C GLY A 76 0.76 30.90 27.28
N GLY A 77 2.07 30.96 27.55
CA GLY A 77 3.10 30.58 26.59
C GLY A 77 3.21 29.07 26.34
N GLY A 78 3.66 28.73 25.13
CA GLY A 78 4.48 27.55 24.86
C GLY A 78 3.77 26.19 24.89
N THR A 79 3.12 25.83 23.80
CA THR A 79 3.44 24.69 22.90
C THR A 79 2.46 24.82 21.74
N ALA A 80 2.93 24.79 20.50
CA ALA A 80 2.07 24.91 19.33
C ALA A 80 0.98 23.83 19.39
N PRO A 81 -0.32 24.16 19.28
CA PRO A 81 -1.30 23.12 19.05
C PRO A 81 -1.01 22.56 17.67
N ALA A 82 -0.75 21.25 17.59
CA ALA A 82 -0.97 20.53 16.34
C ALA A 82 -2.40 20.89 15.92
N ALA A 83 -2.49 21.67 14.85
CA ALA A 83 -3.74 22.21 14.37
C ALA A 83 -4.76 21.07 14.25
N GLU A 84 -5.94 21.31 14.80
CA GLU A 84 -7.10 20.44 14.76
C GLU A 84 -7.42 20.10 13.31
N THR A 85 -6.83 19.01 12.84
CA THR A 85 -7.22 18.31 11.62
C THR A 85 -8.41 17.46 12.02
N GLU A 86 -9.56 17.67 11.37
CA GLU A 86 -10.84 17.05 11.75
C GLU A 86 -10.81 15.49 11.74
N LEU A 87 -9.75 14.89 11.19
CA LEU A 87 -9.30 13.55 11.54
C LEU A 87 -7.82 13.58 11.93
N GLY A 88 -7.48 13.13 13.14
CA GLY A 88 -6.08 13.01 13.56
C GLY A 88 -5.29 12.06 12.64
N GLY A 89 -3.99 12.32 12.46
CA GLY A 89 -3.13 11.55 11.54
C GLY A 89 -3.13 10.05 11.78
N GLU A 90 -3.06 9.63 13.04
CA GLU A 90 -3.19 8.23 13.43
C GLU A 90 -4.56 7.64 13.06
N GLN A 91 -5.64 8.42 13.22
CA GLN A 91 -6.99 7.97 12.92
C GLN A 91 -7.20 7.76 11.42
N LEU A 92 -6.63 8.61 10.55
CA LEU A 92 -6.67 8.39 9.11
C LEU A 92 -5.79 7.19 8.73
N TYR A 93 -4.60 7.06 9.34
CA TYR A 93 -3.73 5.91 9.11
C TYR A 93 -4.46 4.59 9.39
N GLN A 94 -5.09 4.47 10.57
CA GLN A 94 -5.79 3.25 10.96
C GLN A 94 -7.00 2.93 10.08
N GLN A 95 -7.71 3.95 9.58
CA GLN A 95 -8.91 3.74 8.77
C GLN A 95 -8.61 3.27 7.35
N VAL A 96 -7.55 3.79 6.73
CA VAL A 96 -7.33 3.60 5.29
C VAL A 96 -5.90 3.17 4.99
N CYS A 97 -4.90 3.89 5.49
CA CYS A 97 -3.49 3.71 5.10
C CYS A 97 -2.91 2.37 5.58
N ALA A 98 -3.33 1.90 6.75
CA ALA A 98 -2.85 0.66 7.37
C ALA A 98 -3.10 -0.58 6.49
N SER A 99 -4.15 -0.55 5.67
CA SER A 99 -4.51 -1.66 4.77
C SER A 99 -3.38 -2.08 3.83
N CYS A 100 -2.49 -1.15 3.46
CA CYS A 100 -1.29 -1.45 2.68
C CYS A 100 -0.01 -1.28 3.49
N HIS A 101 0.07 -0.24 4.32
CA HIS A 101 1.32 0.13 4.98
C HIS A 101 1.64 -0.67 6.24
N ALA A 102 0.66 -1.24 6.95
CA ALA A 102 0.95 -1.97 8.19
C ALA A 102 1.91 -3.15 7.96
N GLN A 103 1.68 -3.89 6.87
CA GLN A 103 2.48 -5.07 6.52
C GLN A 103 3.27 -4.92 5.21
N GLY A 104 3.26 -3.72 4.63
CA GLY A 104 3.98 -3.39 3.41
C GLY A 104 3.50 -4.16 2.18
N LEU A 105 2.17 -4.30 2.04
CA LEU A 105 1.58 -4.89 0.84
C LEU A 105 1.96 -4.06 -0.38
N LEU A 106 2.13 -4.72 -1.53
CA LEU A 106 2.53 -4.05 -2.78
C LEU A 106 3.86 -3.28 -2.67
N ASN A 107 4.74 -3.69 -1.75
CA ASN A 107 5.98 -2.99 -1.39
C ASN A 107 5.75 -1.58 -0.77
N SER A 108 4.61 -1.37 -0.13
CA SER A 108 4.36 -0.16 0.67
C SER A 108 5.38 -0.04 1.82
N PRO A 109 5.90 1.16 2.10
CA PRO A 109 6.81 1.37 3.22
C PRO A 109 6.09 1.18 4.56
N LYS A 110 6.65 0.33 5.43
CA LYS A 110 6.06 0.01 6.74
C LYS A 110 6.42 1.07 7.76
N PRO A 111 5.48 1.63 8.53
CA PRO A 111 5.81 2.44 9.69
C PRO A 111 6.67 1.62 10.66
N GLY A 112 7.72 2.22 11.21
CA GLY A 112 8.73 1.50 12.01
C GLY A 112 9.93 1.00 11.22
N ASP A 113 9.89 1.01 9.89
CA ASP A 113 11.04 0.67 9.05
C ASP A 113 11.86 1.93 8.73
N THR A 114 12.72 2.33 9.66
CA THR A 114 13.58 3.51 9.50
C THR A 114 14.42 3.44 8.21
N ALA A 115 14.90 2.25 7.82
CA ALA A 115 15.71 2.09 6.61
C ALA A 115 14.90 2.35 5.33
N ALA A 116 13.59 2.05 5.34
CA ALA A 116 12.72 2.42 4.23
C ALA A 116 12.36 3.91 4.25
N TRP A 117 12.16 4.52 5.42
CA TRP A 117 11.66 5.90 5.52
C TRP A 117 12.74 6.97 5.38
N GLU A 118 13.98 6.71 5.80
CA GLU A 118 15.09 7.67 5.71
C GLU A 118 15.32 8.22 4.28
N PRO A 119 15.52 7.40 3.23
CA PRO A 119 15.73 7.91 1.87
C PRO A 119 14.49 8.59 1.28
N ARG A 120 13.29 8.31 1.84
CA ARG A 120 12.03 8.95 1.44
C ARG A 120 11.92 10.32 2.09
N TYR A 121 12.23 10.42 3.38
CA TYR A 121 12.21 11.67 4.13
C TYR A 121 13.27 12.66 3.63
N GLN A 122 14.42 12.19 3.13
CA GLN A 122 15.40 13.05 2.45
C GLN A 122 14.86 13.81 1.23
N LYS A 123 13.73 13.38 0.66
CA LYS A 123 13.03 14.12 -0.40
C LYS A 123 12.17 15.28 0.14
N GLY A 124 12.03 15.38 1.46
CA GLY A 124 11.24 16.39 2.14
C GLY A 124 9.81 15.93 2.42
N LEU A 125 9.23 16.46 3.50
CA LEU A 125 7.86 16.16 3.91
C LEU A 125 6.85 16.55 2.82
N ASP A 126 7.01 17.72 2.21
CA ASP A 126 6.07 18.22 1.21
C ASP A 126 5.99 17.32 -0.03
N THR A 127 7.11 16.73 -0.46
CA THR A 127 7.13 15.77 -1.56
C THR A 127 6.38 14.48 -1.21
N LEU A 128 6.54 13.99 0.03
CA LEU A 128 5.79 12.82 0.50
C LEU A 128 4.29 13.08 0.54
N VAL A 129 3.89 14.27 1.01
CA VAL A 129 2.48 14.68 1.02
C VAL A 129 1.93 14.81 -0.39
N GLN A 130 2.65 15.47 -1.30
CA GLN A 130 2.23 15.59 -2.70
C GLN A 130 2.05 14.22 -3.38
N HIS A 131 2.97 13.28 -3.17
CA HIS A 131 2.84 11.91 -3.67
C HIS A 131 1.64 11.18 -3.04
N ALA A 132 1.36 11.39 -1.76
CA ALA A 132 0.21 10.78 -1.09
C ALA A 132 -1.13 11.36 -1.56
N VAL A 133 -1.18 12.67 -1.85
CA VAL A 133 -2.38 13.35 -2.39
C VAL A 133 -2.61 12.96 -3.84
N GLY A 134 -1.59 13.09 -4.69
CA GLY A 134 -1.68 12.85 -6.14
C GLY A 134 -1.63 11.38 -6.56
N GLY A 135 -1.19 10.50 -5.66
CA GLY A 135 -0.86 9.12 -5.98
C GLY A 135 0.56 8.98 -6.53
N PHE A 136 1.21 7.86 -6.23
CA PHE A 136 2.59 7.59 -6.64
C PHE A 136 2.87 6.08 -6.70
N ASN A 137 3.42 5.60 -7.82
CA ASN A 137 3.58 4.17 -8.11
C ASN A 137 2.25 3.40 -7.92
N GLN A 138 2.24 2.41 -7.02
CA GLN A 138 1.08 1.60 -6.68
C GLN A 138 0.19 2.26 -5.61
N MET A 139 0.58 3.40 -5.05
CA MET A 139 -0.22 4.14 -4.08
C MET A 139 -1.26 5.00 -4.84
N PRO A 140 -2.56 4.75 -4.64
CA PRO A 140 -3.61 5.52 -5.30
C PRO A 140 -3.74 6.94 -4.73
N PRO A 141 -4.37 7.87 -5.48
CA PRO A 141 -4.63 9.23 -5.01
C PRO A 141 -5.34 9.24 -3.65
N GLN A 142 -4.92 10.18 -2.80
CA GLN A 142 -5.40 10.32 -1.41
C GLN A 142 -5.31 9.04 -0.57
N GLY A 143 -4.50 8.06 -0.96
CA GLY A 143 -4.40 6.77 -0.27
C GLY A 143 -5.72 5.98 -0.21
N GLN A 144 -6.64 6.16 -1.16
CA GLN A 144 -8.03 5.67 -1.11
C GLN A 144 -8.90 6.24 0.02
N ALA A 145 -8.59 7.43 0.53
CA ALA A 145 -9.42 8.12 1.51
C ALA A 145 -10.29 9.20 0.82
N PRO A 146 -11.45 8.84 0.26
CA PRO A 146 -12.33 9.82 -0.38
C PRO A 146 -12.78 10.87 0.63
N GLY A 147 -12.55 12.15 0.30
CA GLY A 147 -12.89 13.28 1.18
C GLY A 147 -11.84 13.63 2.24
N ALA A 148 -10.69 12.94 2.29
CA ALA A 148 -9.58 13.39 3.11
C ALA A 148 -8.99 14.70 2.54
N THR A 149 -8.82 15.69 3.40
CA THR A 149 -8.11 16.93 3.06
C THR A 149 -6.61 16.66 2.97
N GLU A 150 -5.88 17.56 2.30
CA GLU A 150 -4.41 17.51 2.25
C GLU A 150 -3.81 17.55 3.65
N ASP A 151 -4.39 18.32 4.58
CA ASP A 151 -3.93 18.38 5.97
C ASP A 151 -4.12 17.04 6.70
N ASN A 152 -5.23 16.34 6.47
CA ASN A 152 -5.44 15.02 7.05
C ASN A 152 -4.39 14.02 6.52
N ILE A 153 -4.07 14.08 5.22
CA ILE A 153 -3.03 13.24 4.60
C ILE A 153 -1.66 13.59 5.16
N LYS A 154 -1.34 14.88 5.29
CA LYS A 154 -0.10 15.35 5.91
C LYS A 154 0.04 14.83 7.34
N ALA A 155 -1.02 14.92 8.15
CA ALA A 155 -1.02 14.38 9.50
C ALA A 155 -0.76 12.86 9.53
N ALA A 156 -1.33 12.10 8.58
CA ALA A 156 -1.08 10.66 8.48
C ALA A 156 0.36 10.34 8.05
N VAL A 157 0.93 11.09 7.11
CA VAL A 157 2.34 10.94 6.70
C VAL A 157 3.28 11.26 7.87
N VAL A 158 3.01 12.34 8.61
CA VAL A 158 3.73 12.71 9.83
C VAL A 158 3.70 11.57 10.85
N TYR A 159 2.51 11.04 11.14
CA TYR A 159 2.37 9.90 12.06
C TYR A 159 3.24 8.71 11.62
N MET A 160 3.23 8.35 10.34
CA MET A 160 4.03 7.22 9.83
C MET A 160 5.55 7.45 9.91
N LEU A 161 5.99 8.70 9.72
CA LEU A 161 7.39 9.11 9.88
C LEU A 161 7.83 9.01 11.35
N GLU A 162 7.00 9.52 12.27
CA GLU A 162 7.23 9.43 13.72
C GLU A 162 7.32 7.98 14.19
N GLN A 163 6.41 7.11 13.74
CA GLN A 163 6.48 5.67 14.00
C GLN A 163 7.77 5.03 13.48
N SER A 164 8.41 5.64 12.48
CA SER A 164 9.65 5.16 11.86
C SER A 164 10.91 5.77 12.49
N GLY A 165 10.77 6.53 13.58
CA GLY A 165 11.88 7.18 14.28
C GLY A 165 12.44 8.40 13.56
N ILE A 166 11.71 8.95 12.59
CA ILE A 166 12.06 10.19 11.90
C ILE A 166 11.48 11.35 12.73
N GLU A 167 12.33 12.07 13.47
CA GLU A 167 11.93 13.30 14.16
C GLU A 167 11.84 14.45 13.15
N LEU A 168 10.65 15.04 13.04
CA LEU A 168 10.37 16.17 12.18
C LEU A 168 10.97 17.44 12.78
N ALA A 169 12.23 17.73 12.45
CA ALA A 169 12.81 19.02 12.75
C ALA A 169 12.03 20.10 11.98
N ALA A 170 11.53 21.12 12.70
CA ALA A 170 10.65 22.18 12.21
C ALA A 170 11.31 23.19 11.25
N THR A 171 12.30 22.77 10.46
CA THR A 171 13.04 23.61 9.52
C THR A 171 13.54 22.82 8.32
N ASP A 172 12.66 22.24 7.51
CA ASP A 172 13.06 21.66 6.22
C ASP A 172 12.11 22.07 5.09
N ALA A 173 11.94 23.39 4.96
CA ALA A 173 11.85 23.97 3.62
C ALA A 173 13.27 23.99 3.03
N VAL A 174 13.69 22.85 2.47
CA VAL A 174 14.86 22.78 1.59
C VAL A 174 14.31 22.72 0.15
N PRO A 175 14.80 23.57 -0.77
CA PRO A 175 14.07 23.88 -1.99
C PRO A 175 13.99 22.69 -2.93
N ALA A 176 12.84 22.58 -3.59
CA ALA A 176 12.67 21.88 -4.85
C ALA A 176 13.81 22.26 -5.82
N ALA A 177 14.81 21.40 -5.92
CA ALA A 177 15.87 21.47 -6.91
C ALA A 177 16.32 20.04 -7.23
N GLU A 178 15.52 19.34 -8.03
CA GLU A 178 15.78 19.20 -9.47
C GLU A 178 14.91 18.05 -9.99
N ALA A 179 13.75 18.41 -10.54
CA ALA A 179 12.99 17.53 -11.41
C ALA A 179 13.68 17.49 -12.78
N ALA A 180 14.07 16.31 -13.24
CA ALA A 180 14.08 15.89 -14.64
C ALA A 180 14.41 14.37 -14.72
N PRO A 181 13.85 13.62 -15.67
CA PRO A 181 12.44 13.25 -15.71
C PRO A 181 12.25 11.72 -15.79
N ALA A 182 11.03 11.28 -15.53
CA ALA A 182 10.55 10.02 -16.07
C ALA A 182 10.32 10.19 -17.58
N GLU A 183 11.03 9.41 -18.40
CA GLU A 183 10.55 9.01 -19.71
C GLU A 183 10.30 7.50 -19.68
N THR A 184 9.03 7.17 -19.83
CA THR A 184 8.53 5.90 -20.34
C THR A 184 9.21 5.54 -21.65
N GLU A 185 9.77 4.35 -21.77
CA GLU A 185 9.74 3.62 -23.03
C GLU A 185 9.53 2.13 -22.74
N GLN A 186 8.26 1.72 -22.80
CA GLN A 186 7.89 0.34 -23.00
C GLN A 186 7.46 0.21 -24.46
N ALA A 187 8.34 -0.33 -25.30
CA ALA A 187 7.98 -0.82 -26.62
C ALA A 187 8.81 -2.07 -26.92
N ALA A 188 8.11 -3.19 -26.98
CA ALA A 188 8.61 -4.45 -27.48
C ALA A 188 8.94 -4.34 -28.98
N ALA A 189 10.06 -4.93 -29.42
CA ALA A 189 10.18 -5.66 -30.69
C ALA A 189 11.60 -6.25 -30.84
N GLU A 190 11.72 -7.57 -30.72
CA GLU A 190 12.62 -8.36 -31.58
C GLU A 190 12.11 -8.24 -33.03
N PRO A 191 12.98 -8.23 -34.07
CA PRO A 191 13.41 -9.52 -34.64
C PRO A 191 14.83 -9.55 -35.29
N ALA A 192 15.25 -10.80 -35.56
CA ALA A 192 16.07 -11.27 -36.69
C ALA A 192 17.62 -11.14 -36.68
N ALA A 193 18.26 -12.23 -36.26
CA ALA A 193 19.14 -13.12 -37.04
C ALA A 193 20.23 -12.57 -38.01
N GLU A 194 21.47 -12.99 -37.68
CA GLU A 194 22.51 -13.61 -38.55
C GLU A 194 23.52 -12.75 -39.34
N ALA A 195 24.81 -12.84 -38.95
CA ALA A 195 25.91 -13.39 -39.78
C ALA A 195 27.29 -13.31 -39.07
N GLU A 196 28.05 -14.41 -39.17
CA GLU A 196 29.42 -14.66 -38.68
C GLU A 196 30.53 -13.70 -39.21
N PRO A 197 31.77 -13.82 -38.70
CA PRO A 197 32.74 -14.57 -39.51
C PRO A 197 33.61 -15.60 -38.73
N ALA A 198 33.97 -16.64 -39.46
CA ALA A 198 34.82 -17.77 -39.09
C ALA A 198 36.33 -17.49 -39.18
N ALA A 199 37.12 -18.23 -38.38
CA ALA A 199 38.48 -18.71 -38.66
C ALA A 199 38.82 -19.80 -37.61
N GLU A 200 38.60 -21.09 -37.90
CA GLU A 200 39.51 -22.03 -38.60
C GLU A 200 40.86 -22.24 -37.88
N SER A 201 40.95 -23.35 -37.13
CA SER A 201 42.15 -24.18 -37.07
C SER A 201 41.76 -25.63 -36.78
N ALA A 202 42.17 -26.52 -37.67
CA ALA A 202 41.99 -27.98 -37.66
C ALA A 202 43.37 -28.63 -37.93
N PRO A 203 43.52 -29.97 -37.99
CA PRO A 203 42.96 -31.05 -37.17
C PRO A 203 44.06 -32.07 -36.72
N ALA A 204 43.69 -33.09 -35.94
CA ALA A 204 44.34 -34.40 -35.98
C ALA A 204 43.43 -35.50 -35.38
N GLU A 205 42.88 -36.35 -36.26
CA GLU A 205 42.32 -37.66 -35.94
C GLU A 205 43.41 -38.65 -35.50
N THR A 206 43.06 -39.60 -34.63
CA THR A 206 43.61 -40.96 -34.67
C THR A 206 42.55 -41.97 -34.25
N GLU A 207 42.17 -42.77 -35.25
CA GLU A 207 41.38 -44.00 -35.19
C GLU A 207 42.22 -45.17 -34.63
N GLN A 208 41.62 -46.01 -33.76
CA GLN A 208 42.01 -47.44 -33.68
C GLN A 208 40.94 -48.34 -33.03
N ALA A 209 40.20 -49.03 -33.92
CA ALA A 209 39.84 -50.46 -33.97
C ALA A 209 39.64 -51.33 -32.70
N ALA A 210 38.51 -52.05 -32.65
CA ALA A 210 38.40 -53.50 -32.37
C ALA A 210 36.95 -53.97 -32.73
N ALA A 211 36.69 -54.55 -33.90
CA ALA A 211 36.86 -55.95 -34.28
C ALA A 211 35.62 -56.84 -34.00
N GLU A 212 34.80 -57.03 -35.03
CA GLU A 212 34.01 -58.25 -35.28
C GLU A 212 34.89 -59.23 -36.10
N PRO A 213 34.63 -60.55 -36.12
CA PRO A 213 33.73 -61.06 -37.16
C PRO A 213 32.85 -62.27 -36.79
N ALA A 214 31.83 -62.45 -37.62
CA ALA A 214 30.86 -63.53 -37.74
C ALA A 214 31.40 -64.98 -37.75
N ALA A 215 30.58 -65.88 -37.18
CA ALA A 215 30.19 -67.18 -37.75
C ALA A 215 28.85 -67.62 -37.14
#